data_AF-A0A965U5J5-F1
#
_entry.id   AF-A0A965U5J5-F1
#
_cell.length_a   1.000
_cell.length_b   1.000
_cell.length_c   1.000
_cell.angle_alpha   90.00
_cell.angle_beta   90.00
_cell.angle_gamma   90.00
#
_symmetry.space_group_name_H-M   'P 1'
#
loop_
_entity.id
_entity.type
_entity.pdbx_description
1 polymer ?
#
loop_
_entity_poly.entity_id
_entity_poly.type
_entity_poly.pdbx_seq_one_letter_code
_entity_poly.pdbx_strand_id
1 'polypeptide(L)'
;MKKINKKSGTLYGLLVRNYLGFTLVLALALAGLYGLSSMRMAQAFSALQLDKLCALFEQSDKPDARAVRRSLGKYTEVAVLDETGDRIYSTSADIPALTPGELSCIPDYDALAYTSVIPYESSAGKRILVLFEEYGGAETVSRVMVLDEQYRVLTGALDPTSTMYT
;
A
#
# COMPACT_ATOMS: atom_id res chain seq x y z
N MET A 1 -22.33 -76.64 5.44
CA MET A 1 -21.21 -75.76 5.84
C MET A 1 -21.42 -74.37 5.23
N LYS A 2 -21.69 -73.34 6.04
CA LYS A 2 -21.93 -71.96 5.56
C LYS A 2 -20.64 -71.16 5.74
N LYS A 3 -19.98 -70.77 4.64
CA LYS A 3 -18.77 -69.93 4.65
C LYS A 3 -19.12 -68.53 5.16
N ILE A 4 -18.66 -68.19 6.36
CA ILE A 4 -18.74 -66.83 6.89
C ILE A 4 -17.58 -66.04 6.29
N ASN A 5 -17.84 -65.24 5.25
CA ASN A 5 -16.88 -64.28 4.72
C ASN A 5 -16.75 -63.11 5.72
N LYS A 6 -15.77 -63.19 6.62
CA LYS A 6 -15.35 -62.02 7.41
C LYS A 6 -14.71 -61.00 6.45
N LYS A 7 -15.44 -59.93 6.13
CA LYS A 7 -14.86 -58.72 5.52
C LYS A 7 -13.97 -58.05 6.58
N SER A 8 -12.71 -58.41 6.62
CA SER A 8 -11.68 -57.68 7.37
C SER A 8 -11.40 -56.36 6.66
N GLY A 9 -12.25 -55.36 6.89
CA GLY A 9 -11.94 -53.97 6.56
C GLY A 9 -10.74 -53.55 7.40
N THR A 10 -9.57 -53.50 6.78
CA THR A 10 -8.30 -53.19 7.42
C THR A 10 -8.37 -51.80 8.06
N LEU A 11 -7.97 -51.68 9.33
CA LEU A 11 -7.81 -50.43 10.08
C LEU A 11 -7.15 -49.31 9.25
N TYR A 12 -6.26 -49.70 8.34
CA TYR A 12 -5.60 -48.83 7.37
C TYR A 12 -6.58 -48.07 6.45
N GLY A 13 -7.63 -48.72 5.95
CA GLY A 13 -8.64 -48.07 5.10
C GLY A 13 -9.51 -47.06 5.87
N LEU A 14 -9.75 -47.32 7.16
CA LEU A 14 -10.39 -46.38 8.08
C LEU A 14 -9.48 -45.17 8.35
N LEU A 15 -8.17 -45.40 8.55
CA LEU A 15 -7.18 -44.36 8.79
C LEU A 15 -6.99 -43.45 7.57
N VAL A 16 -6.85 -44.03 6.37
CA VAL A 16 -6.69 -43.29 5.11
C VAL A 16 -7.92 -42.44 4.81
N ARG A 17 -9.13 -42.98 5.03
CA ARG A 17 -10.38 -42.23 4.79
C ARG A 17 -10.54 -41.06 5.76
N ASN A 18 -10.12 -41.21 7.01
CA ASN A 18 -10.18 -40.14 8.00
C ASN A 18 -9.12 -39.06 7.71
N TYR A 19 -7.92 -39.46 7.32
CA TYR A 19 -6.84 -38.54 6.91
C TYR A 19 -7.21 -37.75 5.65
N LEU A 20 -7.80 -38.39 4.64
CA LEU A 20 -8.32 -37.72 3.44
C LEU A 20 -9.43 -36.74 3.79
N GLY A 21 -10.36 -37.11 4.68
CA GLY A 21 -11.42 -36.21 5.14
C GLY A 21 -10.85 -34.98 5.86
N PHE A 22 -9.90 -35.19 6.78
CA PHE A 22 -9.22 -34.11 7.48
C PHE A 22 -8.48 -33.16 6.52
N THR A 23 -7.74 -33.72 5.56
CA THR A 23 -6.99 -32.94 4.57
C THR A 23 -7.93 -32.13 3.68
N LEU A 24 -9.07 -32.69 3.29
CA LEU A 24 -10.10 -31.99 2.50
C LEU A 24 -10.70 -30.81 3.28
N VAL A 25 -11.07 -31.03 4.55
CA VAL A 25 -11.60 -29.96 5.42
C VAL A 25 -10.57 -28.86 5.62
N LEU A 26 -9.30 -29.22 5.83
CA LEU A 26 -8.21 -28.26 5.96
C LEU A 26 -8.00 -27.45 4.68
N ALA A 27 -8.03 -28.10 3.51
CA ALA A 27 -7.92 -27.44 2.22
C ALA A 27 -9.08 -26.47 1.97
N LEU A 28 -10.31 -26.87 2.31
CA LEU A 28 -11.49 -26.01 2.21
C LEU A 28 -11.40 -24.81 3.17
N ALA A 29 -10.92 -25.02 4.39
CA ALA A 29 -10.72 -23.94 5.36
C ALA A 29 -9.66 -22.93 4.86
N LEU A 30 -8.53 -23.41 4.34
CA LEU A 30 -7.48 -22.55 3.76
C LEU A 30 -7.99 -21.80 2.52
N ALA A 31 -8.71 -22.47 1.62
CA ALA A 31 -9.31 -21.83 0.45
C ALA A 31 -10.34 -20.77 0.84
N GLY A 32 -11.16 -21.04 1.86
CA GLY A 32 -12.12 -20.08 2.41
C GLY A 32 -11.43 -18.86 3.04
N LEU A 33 -10.39 -19.08 3.83
CA LEU A 33 -9.61 -18.01 4.46
C LEU A 33 -8.91 -17.15 3.41
N TYR A 34 -8.27 -17.79 2.43
CA TYR A 34 -7.63 -17.11 1.30
C TYR A 34 -8.64 -16.32 0.46
N GLY A 35 -9.77 -16.92 0.10
CA GLY A 35 -10.82 -16.26 -0.68
C GLY A 35 -11.40 -15.05 0.04
N LEU A 36 -11.71 -15.18 1.33
CA LEU A 36 -12.24 -14.08 2.14
C LEU A 36 -11.21 -12.96 2.31
N SER A 37 -9.94 -13.31 2.55
CA SER A 37 -8.83 -12.36 2.62
C SER A 37 -8.61 -11.65 1.29
N SER A 38 -8.65 -12.39 0.18
CA SER A 38 -8.48 -11.85 -1.17
C SER A 38 -9.62 -10.89 -1.54
N MET A 39 -10.87 -11.20 -1.21
CA MET A 39 -12.00 -10.28 -1.40
C MET A 39 -11.86 -9.00 -0.56
N ARG A 40 -11.44 -9.14 0.71
CA ARG A 40 -11.19 -7.99 1.59
C ARG A 40 -10.05 -7.12 1.04
N MET A 41 -8.97 -7.73 0.56
CA MET A 41 -7.87 -7.01 -0.07
C MET A 41 -8.30 -6.36 -1.38
N ALA A 42 -9.06 -7.03 -2.24
CA ALA A 42 -9.58 -6.45 -3.47
C ALA A 42 -10.51 -5.24 -3.20
N GLN A 43 -11.21 -5.20 -2.06
CA GLN A 43 -11.98 -4.03 -1.63
C GLN A 43 -11.11 -2.92 -1.04
N ALA A 44 -10.02 -3.26 -0.34
CA ALA A 44 -9.09 -2.28 0.21
C ALA A 44 -8.17 -1.67 -0.88
N PHE A 45 -7.80 -2.47 -1.87
CA PHE A 45 -6.93 -2.12 -2.99
C PHE A 45 -7.71 -1.92 -4.29
N SER A 46 -9.05 -1.86 -4.27
CA SER A 46 -9.80 -1.44 -5.46
C SER A 46 -9.28 -0.05 -5.80
N ALA A 47 -8.50 0.04 -6.87
CA ALA A 47 -7.75 1.22 -7.24
C ALA A 47 -8.62 2.44 -7.01
N LEU A 48 -8.15 3.33 -6.14
CA LEU A 48 -8.81 4.59 -5.84
C LEU A 48 -9.19 5.19 -7.20
N GLN A 49 -10.49 5.30 -7.50
CA GLN A 49 -10.95 5.72 -8.83
C GLN A 49 -10.79 7.23 -8.94
N LEU A 50 -9.54 7.68 -8.95
CA LEU A 50 -9.12 9.08 -8.99
C LEU A 50 -9.78 9.79 -10.16
N ASP A 51 -9.87 9.14 -11.32
CA ASP A 51 -10.55 9.66 -12.51
C ASP A 51 -12.01 10.08 -12.22
N LYS A 52 -12.74 9.29 -11.41
CA LYS A 52 -14.12 9.60 -11.03
C LYS A 52 -14.20 10.70 -9.98
N LEU A 53 -13.17 10.84 -9.15
CA LEU A 53 -13.06 11.95 -8.21
C LEU A 53 -12.82 13.25 -8.97
N CYS A 54 -11.87 13.26 -9.92
CA CYS A 54 -11.60 14.41 -10.78
C CYS A 54 -12.85 14.84 -11.53
N ALA A 55 -13.58 13.91 -12.16
CA ALA A 55 -14.83 14.21 -12.86
C ALA A 55 -15.93 14.80 -11.96
N LEU A 56 -15.95 14.49 -10.66
CA LEU A 56 -16.88 15.11 -9.71
C LEU A 56 -16.50 16.56 -9.41
N PHE A 57 -15.20 16.84 -9.25
CA PHE A 57 -14.69 18.19 -9.01
C PHE A 57 -14.75 19.08 -10.25
N GLU A 58 -14.68 18.50 -11.46
CA GLU A 58 -14.95 19.23 -12.72
C GLU A 58 -16.39 19.73 -12.82
N GLN A 59 -17.35 19.01 -12.23
CA GLN A 59 -18.77 19.37 -12.27
C GLN A 59 -19.18 20.33 -11.16
N SER A 60 -18.46 20.30 -10.03
CA SER A 60 -18.76 21.14 -8.87
C SER A 60 -17.54 21.28 -7.96
N ASP A 61 -17.23 22.50 -7.54
CA ASP A 61 -16.16 22.78 -6.57
C ASP A 61 -16.38 22.10 -5.21
N LYS A 62 -17.62 21.73 -4.88
CA LYS A 62 -18.01 21.11 -3.60
C LYS A 62 -18.96 19.93 -3.84
N PRO A 63 -18.47 18.80 -4.36
CA PRO A 63 -19.30 17.65 -4.64
C PRO A 63 -19.91 17.08 -3.36
N ASP A 64 -21.12 16.51 -3.44
CA ASP A 64 -21.77 15.87 -2.29
C ASP A 64 -20.88 14.75 -1.73
N ALA A 65 -20.62 14.77 -0.41
CA ALA A 65 -19.83 13.75 0.28
C ALA A 65 -20.35 12.32 0.03
N ARG A 66 -21.67 12.14 -0.18
CA ARG A 66 -22.23 10.83 -0.55
C ARG A 66 -21.78 10.37 -1.95
N ALA A 67 -21.67 11.29 -2.90
CA ALA A 67 -21.18 10.98 -4.24
C ALA A 67 -19.70 10.59 -4.21
N VAL A 68 -18.89 11.35 -3.45
CA VAL A 68 -17.46 11.06 -3.24
C VAL A 68 -17.26 9.68 -2.61
N ARG A 69 -17.98 9.34 -1.53
CA ARG A 69 -17.91 8.02 -0.89
C ARG A 69 -18.40 6.88 -1.79
N ARG A 70 -19.31 7.16 -2.74
CA ARG A 70 -19.74 6.15 -3.72
C ARG A 70 -18.63 5.86 -4.74
N SER A 71 -17.83 6.85 -5.10
CA SER A 71 -16.71 6.72 -6.04
C SER A 71 -15.46 6.12 -5.40
N LEU A 72 -15.13 6.52 -4.17
CA LEU A 72 -13.87 6.13 -3.51
C LEU A 72 -14.01 5.02 -2.48
N GLY A 73 -15.24 4.62 -2.14
CA GLY A 73 -15.52 3.63 -1.10
C GLY A 73 -16.12 4.27 0.16
N LYS A 74 -16.93 3.46 0.86
CA LYS A 74 -17.76 3.89 1.99
C LYS A 74 -16.95 4.50 3.15
N TYR A 75 -15.72 4.04 3.34
CA TYR A 75 -14.85 4.42 4.45
C TYR A 75 -13.76 5.41 4.04
N THR A 76 -13.84 5.95 2.83
CA THR A 76 -12.86 6.89 2.33
C THR A 76 -13.31 8.30 2.64
N GLU A 77 -12.39 9.09 3.17
CA GLU A 77 -12.57 10.51 3.44
C GLU A 77 -11.55 11.29 2.62
N VAL A 78 -12.01 12.40 2.05
CA VAL A 78 -11.20 13.30 1.23
C VAL A 78 -11.40 14.72 1.71
N ALA A 79 -10.32 15.49 1.70
CA ALA A 79 -10.31 16.94 1.84
C ALA A 79 -9.52 17.57 0.70
N VAL A 80 -9.92 18.78 0.32
CA VAL A 80 -9.16 19.67 -0.57
C VAL A 80 -8.74 20.86 0.28
N LEU A 81 -7.44 21.13 0.29
CA LEU A 81 -6.81 22.22 1.04
C LEU A 81 -6.34 23.29 0.05
N ASP A 82 -6.23 24.53 0.52
CA ASP A 82 -5.55 25.60 -0.21
C ASP A 82 -4.03 25.60 0.03
N GLU A 83 -3.36 26.55 -0.60
CA GLU A 83 -1.91 26.79 -0.51
C GLU A 83 -1.41 27.14 0.91
N THR A 84 -2.30 27.59 1.80
CA THR A 84 -1.97 27.87 3.20
C THR A 84 -2.20 26.68 4.11
N GLY A 85 -2.85 25.63 3.59
CA GLY A 85 -3.18 24.38 4.29
C GLY A 85 -4.58 24.40 4.89
N ASP A 86 -5.33 25.48 4.65
CA ASP A 86 -6.70 25.65 5.10
C ASP A 86 -7.66 24.84 4.22
N ARG A 87 -8.74 24.36 4.83
CA ARG A 87 -9.64 23.39 4.21
C ARG A 87 -10.72 24.06 3.37
N ILE A 88 -10.61 23.94 2.03
CA ILE A 88 -11.61 24.42 1.07
C ILE A 88 -12.83 23.49 1.02
N TYR A 89 -12.57 22.17 1.06
CA TYR A 89 -13.59 21.12 0.99
C TYR A 89 -13.22 19.94 1.87
N SER A 90 -14.21 19.27 2.46
CA SER A 90 -14.01 17.96 3.07
C SER A 90 -15.30 17.16 3.17
N THR A 91 -15.15 15.84 2.98
CA THR A 91 -16.20 14.85 3.25
C THR A 91 -16.41 14.56 4.74
N SER A 92 -15.46 14.98 5.60
CA SER A 92 -15.46 14.74 7.05
C SER A 92 -14.89 15.92 7.83
N ALA A 93 -15.44 16.20 9.01
CA ALA A 93 -14.92 17.25 9.88
C ALA A 93 -13.57 16.87 10.50
N ASP A 94 -13.24 15.57 10.53
CA ASP A 94 -12.11 15.02 11.28
C ASP A 94 -10.77 15.17 10.55
N ILE A 95 -10.77 15.52 9.25
CA ILE A 95 -9.52 15.79 8.51
C ILE A 95 -9.01 17.19 8.89
N PRO A 96 -7.84 17.30 9.54
CA PRO A 96 -7.31 18.58 9.99
C PRO A 96 -6.79 19.43 8.82
N ALA A 97 -6.64 20.74 9.06
CA ALA A 97 -5.81 21.60 8.23
C ALA A 97 -4.33 21.19 8.37
N LEU A 98 -3.52 21.49 7.36
CA LEU A 98 -2.08 21.21 7.40
C LEU A 98 -1.30 22.48 7.72
N THR A 99 -0.22 22.33 8.45
CA THR A 99 0.75 23.42 8.66
C THR A 99 1.58 23.63 7.39
N PRO A 100 2.20 24.81 7.20
CA PRO A 100 3.11 25.05 6.07
C PRO A 100 4.27 24.04 6.00
N GLY A 101 4.76 23.56 7.14
CA GLY A 101 5.78 22.51 7.20
C GLY A 101 5.26 21.17 6.69
N GLU A 102 4.03 20.78 7.03
CA GLU A 102 3.42 19.55 6.53
C GLU A 102 3.07 19.64 5.04
N LEU A 103 2.59 20.80 4.58
CA LEU A 103 2.37 21.07 3.16
C LEU A 103 3.66 20.93 2.35
N SER A 104 4.79 21.40 2.88
CA SER A 104 6.09 21.28 2.21
C SER A 104 6.57 19.83 2.02
N CYS A 105 5.98 18.88 2.74
CA CYS A 105 6.25 17.45 2.59
C CYS A 105 5.37 16.78 1.52
N ILE A 106 4.38 17.48 0.96
CA ILE A 106 3.57 16.96 -0.14
C ILE A 106 4.38 17.14 -1.43
N PRO A 107 4.68 16.06 -2.16
CA PRO A 107 5.42 16.16 -3.41
C PRO A 107 4.58 16.89 -4.46
N ASP A 108 5.24 17.71 -5.27
CA ASP A 108 4.64 18.26 -6.48
C ASP A 108 4.48 17.12 -7.49
N TYR A 109 3.24 16.71 -7.73
CA TYR A 109 2.94 15.59 -8.63
C TYR A 109 3.08 15.94 -10.12
N ASP A 110 3.20 17.22 -10.47
CA ASP A 110 3.56 17.66 -11.82
C ASP A 110 5.08 17.71 -12.02
N ALA A 111 5.87 17.56 -10.94
CA ALA A 111 7.31 17.47 -11.04
C ALA A 111 7.72 16.18 -11.76
N LEU A 112 8.66 16.31 -12.68
CA LEU A 112 9.28 15.17 -13.35
C LEU A 112 10.38 14.52 -12.49
N ALA A 113 10.58 14.99 -11.25
CA ALA A 113 11.60 14.46 -10.35
C ALA A 113 11.11 14.42 -8.90
N TYR A 114 11.38 13.32 -8.21
CA TYR A 114 10.99 13.07 -6.82
C TYR A 114 12.18 12.65 -6.00
N THR A 115 12.27 13.16 -4.77
CA THR A 115 13.24 12.72 -3.78
C THR A 115 12.51 12.14 -2.58
N SER A 116 12.80 10.87 -2.26
CA SER A 116 12.32 10.21 -1.04
C SER A 116 13.46 10.05 -0.05
N VAL A 117 13.23 10.45 1.20
CA VAL A 117 14.21 10.36 2.28
C VAL A 117 13.68 9.43 3.36
N ILE A 118 14.38 8.32 3.59
CA ILE A 118 13.93 7.24 4.47
C ILE A 118 15.00 7.00 5.54
N PRO A 119 14.79 7.44 6.79
CA PRO A 119 15.68 7.08 7.89
C PRO A 119 15.49 5.60 8.26
N TYR A 120 16.59 4.90 8.54
CA TYR A 120 16.57 3.50 8.97
C TYR A 120 17.69 3.19 9.97
N GLU A 121 17.45 2.22 10.83
CA GLU A 121 18.45 1.69 11.76
C GLU A 121 19.28 0.59 11.09
N SER A 122 20.59 0.66 11.22
CA SER A 122 21.52 -0.36 10.72
C SER A 122 22.41 -0.90 11.84
N SER A 123 23.16 -1.96 11.57
CA SER A 123 24.18 -2.48 12.50
C SER A 123 25.27 -1.47 12.87
N ALA A 124 25.40 -0.37 12.12
CA ALA A 124 26.38 0.70 12.36
C ALA A 124 25.76 2.00 12.91
N GLY A 125 24.49 1.98 13.33
CA GLY A 125 23.72 3.15 13.77
C GLY A 125 22.70 3.63 12.74
N LYS A 126 22.10 4.81 12.98
CA LYS A 126 21.09 5.36 12.08
C LYS A 126 21.71 5.77 10.76
N ARG A 127 20.95 5.58 9.71
CA ARG A 127 21.32 5.93 8.34
C ARG A 127 20.12 6.53 7.65
N ILE A 128 20.40 7.23 6.56
CA ILE A 128 19.38 7.88 5.75
C ILE A 128 19.53 7.35 4.32
N LEU A 129 18.49 6.73 3.80
CA LEU A 129 18.40 6.35 2.40
C LEU A 129 17.75 7.50 1.64
N VAL A 130 18.40 7.97 0.58
CA VAL A 130 17.86 8.98 -0.33
C VAL A 130 17.66 8.31 -1.69
N LEU A 131 16.42 8.28 -2.16
CA LEU A 131 16.03 7.81 -3.48
C LEU A 131 15.63 9.03 -4.31
N PHE A 132 16.24 9.18 -5.47
CA PHE A 132 15.90 10.20 -6.45
C PHE A 132 15.40 9.51 -7.71
N GLU A 133 14.22 9.88 -8.16
CA GLU A 133 13.60 9.36 -9.38
C GLU A 133 13.25 10.51 -10.30
N GLU A 134 13.75 10.48 -11.53
CA GLU A 134 13.43 11.45 -12.58
C GLU A 134 12.74 10.73 -13.73
N TYR A 135 11.52 11.16 -14.02
CA TYR A 135 10.64 10.65 -15.06
C TYR A 135 10.77 11.54 -16.30
N GLY A 136 11.74 11.22 -17.17
CA GLY A 136 12.01 11.95 -18.40
C GLY A 136 11.77 11.09 -19.65
N GLY A 137 10.58 11.18 -20.26
CA GLY A 137 10.31 10.54 -21.55
C GLY A 137 10.39 9.01 -21.52
N ALA A 138 11.30 8.41 -22.31
CA ALA A 138 11.37 6.96 -22.52
C ALA A 138 12.14 6.19 -21.43
N GLU A 139 12.90 6.89 -20.57
CA GLU A 139 13.68 6.26 -19.50
C GLU A 139 13.44 6.96 -18.16
N THR A 140 13.38 6.16 -17.09
CA THR A 140 13.33 6.65 -15.71
C THR A 140 14.74 6.57 -15.14
N VAL A 141 15.27 7.71 -14.71
CA VAL A 141 16.56 7.76 -14.02
C VAL A 141 16.31 7.60 -12.54
N SER A 142 16.77 6.49 -11.96
CA SER A 142 16.74 6.25 -10.52
C SER A 142 18.16 6.30 -9.95
N ARG A 143 18.37 7.14 -8.94
CA ARG A 143 19.62 7.24 -8.18
C ARG A 143 19.35 6.98 -6.71
N VAL A 144 20.26 6.25 -6.08
CA VAL A 144 20.18 5.92 -4.66
C VAL A 144 21.46 6.37 -3.97
N MET A 145 21.30 6.95 -2.79
CA MET A 145 22.39 7.36 -1.92
C MET A 145 22.09 6.98 -0.48
N VAL A 146 23.11 6.62 0.28
CA VAL A 146 23.01 6.37 1.71
C VAL A 146 23.89 7.37 2.44
N LEU A 147 23.31 8.04 3.43
CA LEU A 147 23.99 8.97 4.31
C LEU A 147 24.12 8.42 5.73
N ASP A 148 25.14 8.87 6.45
CA ASP A 148 25.20 8.73 7.91
C ASP A 148 24.33 9.78 8.62
N GLU A 149 24.32 9.76 9.95
CA GLU A 149 23.59 10.72 10.79
C GLU A 149 24.08 12.18 10.63
N GLN A 150 25.27 12.38 10.05
CA GLN A 150 25.86 13.68 9.79
C GLN A 150 25.77 14.06 8.30
N TYR A 151 24.86 13.42 7.55
CA TYR A 151 24.61 13.65 6.13
C TYR A 151 25.84 13.44 5.21
N ARG A 152 26.81 12.64 5.66
CA ARG A 152 27.96 12.26 4.83
C ARG A 152 27.61 11.06 3.98
N VAL A 153 28.07 11.09 2.73
CA VAL A 153 27.81 10.02 1.77
C VAL A 153 28.61 8.77 2.16
N LEU A 154 27.88 7.70 2.46
CA LEU A 154 28.44 6.37 2.71
C LEU A 154 28.54 5.55 1.41
N THR A 155 27.51 5.63 0.56
CA THR A 155 27.48 4.95 -0.75
C THR A 155 26.48 5.62 -1.69
N GLY A 156 26.71 5.45 -2.99
CA GLY A 156 25.93 6.11 -4.04
C GLY A 156 26.26 7.60 -4.16
N ALA A 157 25.58 8.30 -5.06
CA ALA A 157 25.69 9.74 -5.21
C ALA A 157 24.50 10.27 -6.02
N LEU A 158 23.95 11.42 -5.60
CA LEU A 158 23.02 12.19 -6.43
C LEU A 158 23.78 13.14 -7.36
N ASP A 159 24.90 13.66 -6.88
CA ASP A 159 25.90 14.43 -7.61
C ASP A 159 27.26 13.76 -7.41
N PRO A 160 27.98 13.36 -8.47
CA PRO A 160 29.25 12.66 -8.38
C PRO A 160 30.36 13.43 -7.64
N THR A 161 30.20 14.74 -7.43
CA THR A 161 31.20 15.58 -6.74
C THR A 161 30.89 15.81 -5.27
N SER A 162 29.68 15.48 -4.82
CA SER A 162 29.20 15.78 -3.47
C SER A 162 29.47 14.60 -2.53
N THR A 163 30.15 14.88 -1.40
CA THR A 163 30.49 13.88 -0.36
C THR A 163 29.75 14.13 0.95
N MET A 164 29.04 15.25 1.05
CA MET A 164 28.24 15.67 2.19
C MET A 164 27.09 16.54 1.69
N TYR A 165 25.92 16.39 2.29
CA TYR A 165 24.74 17.19 2.01
C TYR A 165 24.32 17.97 3.26
N THR A 166 23.66 19.11 3.08
CA THR A 166 23.18 19.97 4.19
C THR A 166 21.66 19.99 4.22
#